data_AF-A0A957RD39-F1
#
_entry.id   AF-A0A957RD39-F1
#
_cell.length_a   1.000
_cell.length_b   1.000
_cell.length_c   1.000
_cell.angle_alpha   90.00
_cell.angle_beta   90.00
_cell.angle_gamma   90.00
#
_symmetry.space_group_name_H-M   'P 1'
#
loop_
_entity.id
_entity.type
_entity.pdbx_description
1 polymer ?
#
loop_
_entity_poly.entity_id
_entity_poly.type
_entity_poly.pdbx_seq_one_letter_code
_entity_poly.pdbx_strand_id
1 'polypeptide(L)'
;SYANCVVRALSASQQPLSIDALLTTIGRQRPVGKGARQAVYRAIREIYQAVPVAPSRIGWLSHLLQGSTFRHPLATEEARRGFLLLDELEHAVFFPQFFQTQRPDTRTLTIDLMGGPTIQAEAAIERKTWSVRLGAPFAEWIEYQGGQGRDDVMITVRDAVKGEYLLRLQPREARDEEAIRDRNIQVALAAEDIVTSLRRAEKVVPSWELAALLIGRGAFYDPVAPDDLHMVLHKYSMLRLQDGVGYILDARTPALAANRRRNAPAADAADSADAGDWDDDLSSMDMDDLEDPLAWLDDEDLPAAEMSDEDSCPDYESYLEGFRMADIDEPPLSHSDYHLLEAELETLLGLEQEFGYLLPEQGKRVDELAIRLFIDPESLRGDDGVNPSGFADDDDDTPFWQN
;
A
#
# COMPACT_ATOMS: atom_id res chain seq x y z
N SER A 1 -29.38 5.42 -15.30
CA SER A 1 -29.42 4.20 -14.49
C SER A 1 -29.64 4.57 -13.02
N TYR A 2 -29.90 3.60 -12.12
CA TYR A 2 -29.86 3.88 -10.68
C TYR A 2 -28.47 4.33 -10.22
N ALA A 3 -27.39 3.79 -10.80
CA ALA A 3 -26.02 4.22 -10.56
C ALA A 3 -25.81 5.73 -10.76
N ASN A 4 -26.25 6.31 -11.88
CA ASN A 4 -26.09 7.75 -12.12
C ASN A 4 -26.84 8.61 -11.08
N CYS A 5 -28.00 8.13 -10.59
CA CYS A 5 -28.76 8.83 -9.57
C CYS A 5 -28.09 8.71 -8.19
N VAL A 6 -27.50 7.55 -7.87
CA VAL A 6 -26.70 7.33 -6.65
C VAL A 6 -25.46 8.22 -6.67
N VAL A 7 -24.69 8.22 -7.76
CA VAL A 7 -23.52 9.09 -7.96
C VAL A 7 -23.90 10.54 -7.71
N ARG A 8 -24.95 11.05 -8.39
CA ARG A 8 -25.38 12.44 -8.24
C ARG A 8 -25.84 12.77 -6.81
N ALA A 9 -26.52 11.84 -6.13
CA ALA A 9 -27.01 12.07 -4.79
C ALA A 9 -25.87 12.08 -3.75
N LEU A 10 -24.93 11.12 -3.85
CA LEU A 10 -23.79 11.02 -2.94
C LEU A 10 -22.75 12.12 -3.20
N SER A 11 -22.38 12.38 -4.45
CA SER A 11 -21.37 13.41 -4.76
C SER A 11 -21.83 14.83 -4.41
N ALA A 12 -23.14 15.08 -4.39
CA ALA A 12 -23.70 16.36 -3.96
C ALA A 12 -23.84 16.49 -2.44
N SER A 13 -23.69 15.41 -1.67
CA SER A 13 -23.88 15.42 -0.23
C SER A 13 -22.55 15.41 0.52
N GLN A 14 -22.30 16.43 1.33
CA GLN A 14 -21.11 16.50 2.19
C GLN A 14 -21.14 15.49 3.35
N GLN A 15 -22.31 14.94 3.68
CA GLN A 15 -22.47 13.99 4.77
C GLN A 15 -22.93 12.63 4.26
N PRO A 16 -22.55 11.53 4.94
CA PRO A 16 -23.03 10.20 4.57
C PRO A 16 -24.56 10.12 4.59
N LEU A 17 -25.12 9.55 3.53
CA LEU A 17 -26.56 9.37 3.36
C LEU A 17 -26.99 7.96 3.76
N SER A 18 -28.18 7.85 4.34
CA SER A 18 -28.81 6.54 4.52
C SER A 18 -29.39 6.02 3.21
N ILE A 19 -29.60 4.71 3.10
CA ILE A 19 -30.29 4.10 1.95
C ILE A 19 -31.68 4.70 1.73
N ASP A 20 -32.41 5.00 2.80
CA ASP A 20 -33.75 5.60 2.69
C ASP A 20 -33.69 7.06 2.22
N ALA A 21 -32.66 7.82 2.63
CA ALA A 21 -32.40 9.16 2.12
C ALA A 21 -32.03 9.15 0.63
N LEU A 22 -31.22 8.17 0.21
CA LEU A 22 -30.91 7.94 -1.21
C LEU A 22 -32.17 7.62 -2.01
N LEU A 23 -33.00 6.68 -1.55
CA LEU A 23 -34.26 6.32 -2.21
C LEU A 23 -35.21 7.52 -2.31
N THR A 24 -35.31 8.33 -1.26
CA THR A 24 -36.12 9.56 -1.26
C THR A 24 -35.60 10.56 -2.30
N THR A 25 -34.28 10.74 -2.39
CA THR A 25 -33.64 11.67 -3.33
C THR A 25 -33.79 11.20 -4.78
N ILE A 26 -33.60 9.90 -5.01
CA ILE A 26 -33.77 9.26 -6.32
C ILE A 26 -35.25 9.29 -6.73
N GLY A 27 -36.18 9.13 -5.79
CA GLY A 27 -37.62 9.17 -6.04
C GLY A 27 -38.14 10.51 -6.54
N ARG A 28 -37.41 11.60 -6.29
CA ARG A 28 -37.69 12.93 -6.87
C ARG A 28 -37.28 13.02 -8.35
N GLN A 29 -36.37 12.17 -8.80
CA GLN A 29 -35.82 12.18 -10.16
C GLN A 29 -36.43 11.07 -11.04
N ARG A 30 -36.90 9.98 -10.44
CA ARG A 30 -37.41 8.80 -11.14
C ARG A 30 -38.47 8.07 -10.28
N PRO A 31 -39.50 7.46 -10.89
CA PRO A 31 -40.41 6.57 -10.18
C PRO A 31 -39.68 5.41 -9.48
N VAL A 32 -39.95 5.22 -8.19
CA VAL A 32 -39.36 4.16 -7.35
C VAL A 32 -40.31 2.97 -7.33
N GLY A 33 -39.90 1.84 -7.90
CA GLY A 33 -40.65 0.57 -7.88
C GLY A 33 -40.19 -0.37 -6.76
N LYS A 34 -40.85 -1.54 -6.64
CA LYS A 34 -40.56 -2.55 -5.60
C LYS A 34 -39.10 -3.05 -5.59
N GLY A 35 -38.37 -2.99 -6.71
CA GLY A 35 -36.96 -3.39 -6.81
C GLY A 35 -35.93 -2.26 -6.65
N ALA A 36 -36.36 -1.02 -6.34
CA ALA A 36 -35.46 0.12 -6.32
C ALA A 36 -34.39 0.03 -5.23
N ARG A 37 -34.73 -0.51 -4.06
CA ARG A 37 -33.78 -0.69 -2.94
C ARG A 37 -32.63 -1.60 -3.33
N GLN A 38 -32.94 -2.76 -3.92
CA GLN A 38 -31.93 -3.71 -4.40
C GLN A 38 -31.09 -3.12 -5.54
N ALA A 39 -31.72 -2.38 -6.46
CA ALA A 39 -31.01 -1.67 -7.52
C ALA A 39 -30.05 -0.58 -7.00
N VAL A 40 -30.43 0.12 -5.91
CA VAL A 40 -29.55 1.09 -5.23
C VAL A 40 -28.39 0.38 -4.53
N TYR A 41 -28.64 -0.74 -3.83
CA TYR A 41 -27.55 -1.53 -3.23
C TYR A 41 -26.56 -2.06 -4.25
N ARG A 42 -27.05 -2.61 -5.37
CA ARG A 42 -26.20 -3.06 -6.46
C ARG A 42 -25.38 -1.91 -7.04
N ALA A 43 -26.01 -0.75 -7.27
CA ALA A 43 -25.31 0.43 -7.74
C ALA A 43 -24.21 0.89 -6.78
N ILE A 44 -24.47 0.90 -5.48
CA ILE A 44 -23.46 1.27 -4.46
C ILE A 44 -22.25 0.34 -4.53
N ARG A 45 -22.47 -0.97 -4.67
CA ARG A 45 -21.37 -1.97 -4.79
C ARG A 45 -20.51 -1.79 -6.05
N GLU A 46 -21.08 -1.23 -7.12
CA GLU A 46 -20.38 -1.01 -8.39
C GLU A 46 -19.62 0.34 -8.44
N ILE A 47 -19.83 1.22 -7.45
CA ILE A 47 -19.25 2.57 -7.43
C ILE A 47 -18.17 2.63 -6.34
N TYR A 48 -16.90 2.67 -6.73
CA TYR A 48 -15.75 2.78 -5.84
C TYR A 48 -15.86 3.98 -4.87
N GLN A 49 -16.31 5.12 -5.37
CA GLN A 49 -16.50 6.34 -4.57
C GLN A 49 -17.62 6.21 -3.51
N ALA A 50 -18.51 5.23 -3.62
CA ALA A 50 -19.63 5.03 -2.70
C ALA A 50 -19.19 4.12 -1.53
N VAL A 51 -18.58 4.73 -0.52
CA VAL A 51 -17.95 4.00 0.58
C VAL A 51 -18.92 3.82 1.76
N PRO A 52 -19.11 2.60 2.28
CA PRO A 52 -19.89 2.37 3.49
C PRO A 52 -19.14 2.90 4.72
N VAL A 53 -19.81 3.74 5.51
CA VAL A 53 -19.24 4.31 6.75
C VAL A 53 -19.82 3.69 8.01
N ALA A 54 -21.05 3.19 7.93
CA ALA A 54 -21.78 2.53 9.01
C ALA A 54 -22.92 1.68 8.40
N PRO A 55 -23.61 0.82 9.18
CA PRO A 55 -24.75 0.06 8.67
C PRO A 55 -25.76 0.96 7.95
N SER A 56 -26.02 0.65 6.68
CA SER A 56 -26.93 1.41 5.80
C SER A 56 -26.61 2.91 5.61
N ARG A 57 -25.39 3.36 5.90
CA ARG A 57 -24.90 4.72 5.63
C ARG A 57 -23.72 4.70 4.67
N ILE A 58 -23.84 5.47 3.61
CA ILE A 58 -22.88 5.52 2.51
C ILE A 58 -22.40 6.96 2.35
N GLY A 59 -21.09 7.16 2.35
CA GLY A 59 -20.46 8.44 2.03
C GLY A 59 -19.87 8.43 0.63
N TRP A 60 -19.42 9.60 0.20
CA TRP A 60 -18.68 9.78 -1.04
C TRP A 60 -17.20 9.96 -0.71
N LEU A 61 -16.30 9.14 -1.26
CA LEU A 61 -14.90 9.05 -0.83
C LEU A 61 -14.19 10.41 -0.76
N SER A 62 -14.32 11.27 -1.77
CA SER A 62 -13.67 12.59 -1.74
C SER A 62 -14.18 13.51 -0.62
N HIS A 63 -15.43 13.34 -0.16
CA HIS A 63 -15.94 14.07 1.01
C HIS A 63 -15.48 13.44 2.33
N LEU A 64 -15.34 12.11 2.36
CA LEU A 64 -14.85 11.35 3.51
C LEU A 64 -13.34 11.52 3.76
N LEU A 65 -12.59 12.07 2.81
CA LEU A 65 -11.18 12.39 3.00
C LEU A 65 -11.00 13.70 3.76
N GLN A 66 -11.97 14.61 3.71
CA GLN A 66 -11.82 15.96 4.26
C GLN A 66 -11.52 15.92 5.77
N GLY A 67 -10.40 16.52 6.18
CA GLY A 67 -9.95 16.54 7.57
C GLY A 67 -9.12 15.32 8.01
N SER A 68 -8.91 14.35 7.12
CA SER A 68 -8.02 13.21 7.40
C SER A 68 -6.55 13.61 7.30
N THR A 69 -5.71 12.91 8.07
CA THR A 69 -4.25 13.09 8.08
C THR A 69 -3.57 11.76 7.77
N PHE A 70 -2.65 11.78 6.81
CA PHE A 70 -1.86 10.63 6.36
C PHE A 70 -0.37 10.92 6.56
N ARG A 71 0.43 9.87 6.63
CA ARG A 71 1.89 9.93 6.72
C ARG A 71 2.49 9.28 5.48
N HIS A 72 3.43 9.98 4.87
CA HIS A 72 4.25 9.49 3.77
C HIS A 72 5.73 9.53 4.21
N PRO A 73 6.40 8.38 4.38
CA PRO A 73 7.84 8.35 4.62
C PRO A 73 8.61 8.89 3.41
N LEU A 74 9.47 9.88 3.58
CA LEU A 74 10.27 10.45 2.49
C LEU A 74 11.47 9.58 2.16
N ALA A 75 11.55 9.14 0.91
CA ALA A 75 12.80 8.67 0.33
C ALA A 75 13.75 9.85 0.03
N THR A 76 15.06 9.58 0.03
CA THR A 76 16.09 10.59 -0.29
C THR A 76 15.89 11.19 -1.67
N GLU A 77 15.43 10.40 -2.63
CA GLU A 77 15.19 10.87 -3.98
C GLU A 77 13.97 11.77 -4.11
N GLU A 78 12.88 11.44 -3.41
CA GLU A 78 11.66 12.24 -3.36
C GLU A 78 11.96 13.64 -2.79
N ALA A 79 12.73 13.69 -1.70
CA ALA A 79 13.20 14.92 -1.09
C ALA A 79 14.01 15.78 -2.07
N ARG A 80 14.95 15.16 -2.82
CA ARG A 80 15.86 15.87 -3.73
C ARG A 80 15.20 16.29 -5.05
N ARG A 81 14.39 15.42 -5.64
CA ARG A 81 13.83 15.61 -6.99
C ARG A 81 12.46 16.26 -6.99
N GLY A 82 11.78 16.31 -5.84
CA GLY A 82 10.52 17.00 -5.70
C GLY A 82 9.32 16.23 -6.26
N PHE A 83 9.18 14.97 -5.86
CA PHE A 83 7.99 14.17 -6.13
C PHE A 83 7.69 13.29 -4.91
N LEU A 84 6.47 12.74 -4.84
CA LEU A 84 6.10 11.68 -3.91
C LEU A 84 5.58 10.51 -4.73
N LEU A 85 6.16 9.32 -4.57
CA LEU A 85 5.60 8.07 -5.06
C LEU A 85 4.30 7.80 -4.32
N LEU A 86 3.34 7.18 -5.01
CA LEU A 86 2.04 6.89 -4.44
C LEU A 86 1.83 5.40 -4.28
N ASP A 87 1.55 4.98 -3.05
CA ASP A 87 0.90 3.71 -2.79
C ASP A 87 -0.62 3.78 -3.10
N GLU A 88 -1.35 2.68 -2.90
CA GLU A 88 -2.79 2.64 -3.14
C GLU A 88 -3.59 3.58 -2.23
N LEU A 89 -3.12 3.81 -1.00
CA LEU A 89 -3.76 4.70 -0.05
C LEU A 89 -3.61 6.17 -0.49
N GLU A 90 -2.40 6.59 -0.79
CA GLU A 90 -2.06 7.94 -1.23
C GLU A 90 -2.67 8.25 -2.59
N HIS A 91 -2.76 7.24 -3.47
CA HIS A 91 -3.58 7.33 -4.67
C HIS A 91 -5.04 7.65 -4.38
N ALA A 92 -5.65 6.92 -3.44
CA ALA A 92 -7.03 7.18 -3.04
C ALA A 92 -7.18 8.59 -2.42
N VAL A 93 -6.14 9.10 -1.76
CA VAL A 93 -6.10 10.44 -1.14
C VAL A 93 -6.00 11.55 -2.19
N PHE A 94 -5.02 11.49 -3.09
CA PHE A 94 -4.75 12.54 -4.08
C PHE A 94 -5.66 12.47 -5.31
N PHE A 95 -6.05 11.25 -5.71
CA PHE A 95 -6.83 10.96 -6.92
C PHE A 95 -7.99 9.98 -6.62
N PRO A 96 -8.98 10.37 -5.79
CA PRO A 96 -10.04 9.47 -5.31
C PRO A 96 -10.95 8.91 -6.42
N GLN A 97 -10.88 9.44 -7.65
CA GLN A 97 -11.67 8.97 -8.80
C GLN A 97 -10.92 7.93 -9.65
N PHE A 98 -9.62 7.71 -9.39
CA PHE A 98 -8.75 6.90 -10.21
C PHE A 98 -9.29 5.47 -10.37
N PHE A 99 -9.51 4.76 -9.26
CA PHE A 99 -9.99 3.36 -9.27
C PHE A 99 -11.42 3.18 -9.78
N GLN A 100 -12.20 4.26 -9.94
CA GLN A 100 -13.55 4.18 -10.54
C GLN A 100 -13.50 4.10 -12.07
N THR A 101 -12.55 4.80 -12.68
CA THR A 101 -12.47 4.95 -14.14
C THR A 101 -11.26 4.25 -14.75
N GLN A 102 -10.30 3.85 -13.91
CA GLN A 102 -8.98 3.34 -14.29
C GLN A 102 -8.29 4.26 -15.32
N ARG A 103 -8.57 5.56 -15.23
CA ARG A 103 -8.00 6.57 -16.12
C ARG A 103 -7.15 7.54 -15.32
N PRO A 104 -6.08 8.08 -15.93
CA PRO A 104 -5.29 9.15 -15.34
C PRO A 104 -6.22 10.31 -14.99
N ASP A 105 -6.22 10.73 -13.74
CA ASP A 105 -6.91 11.94 -13.33
C ASP A 105 -6.03 13.13 -13.70
N THR A 106 -6.48 13.95 -14.65
CA THR A 106 -5.72 15.11 -15.14
C THR A 106 -5.92 16.36 -14.27
N ARG A 107 -6.43 16.20 -13.05
CA ARG A 107 -6.63 17.32 -12.13
C ARG A 107 -5.29 17.87 -11.65
N THR A 108 -5.22 19.19 -11.54
CA THR A 108 -4.13 19.87 -10.85
C THR A 108 -4.49 20.00 -9.37
N LEU A 109 -3.56 19.60 -8.50
CA LEU A 109 -3.66 19.69 -7.05
C LEU A 109 -3.08 21.02 -6.59
N THR A 110 -3.72 21.66 -5.61
CA THR A 110 -3.18 22.81 -4.88
C THR A 110 -2.65 22.34 -3.53
N ILE A 111 -1.36 22.51 -3.31
CA ILE A 111 -0.68 21.99 -2.13
C ILE A 111 -0.04 23.15 -1.37
N ASP A 112 -0.48 23.37 -0.15
CA ASP A 112 0.15 24.32 0.77
C ASP A 112 1.28 23.63 1.53
N LEU A 113 2.50 24.11 1.36
CA LEU A 113 3.63 23.66 2.19
C LEU A 113 3.62 24.46 3.49
N MET A 114 3.53 23.79 4.65
CA MET A 114 3.46 24.48 5.93
C MET A 114 4.73 25.29 6.18
N GLY A 115 4.58 26.60 6.35
CA GLY A 115 5.71 27.53 6.48
C GLY A 115 6.47 27.77 5.17
N GLY A 116 5.94 27.32 4.03
CA GLY A 116 6.50 27.47 2.70
C GLY A 116 5.49 28.04 1.69
N PRO A 117 5.77 27.91 0.38
CA PRO A 117 4.87 28.37 -0.68
C PRO A 117 3.69 27.41 -0.89
N THR A 118 2.65 27.92 -1.55
CA THR A 118 1.62 27.09 -2.19
C THR A 118 2.11 26.68 -3.58
N ILE A 119 2.03 25.40 -3.89
CA ILE A 119 2.46 24.82 -5.16
C ILE A 119 1.28 24.18 -5.90
N GLN A 120 1.43 24.05 -7.22
CA GLN A 120 0.53 23.27 -8.06
C GLN A 120 1.22 21.96 -8.42
N ALA A 121 0.51 20.85 -8.31
CA ALA A 121 1.07 19.53 -8.55
C ALA A 121 0.13 18.70 -9.43
N GLU A 122 0.69 17.73 -10.15
CA GLU A 122 -0.04 16.90 -11.10
C GLU A 122 0.39 15.44 -10.94
N ALA A 123 -0.48 14.52 -11.38
CA ALA A 123 -0.13 13.12 -11.48
C ALA A 123 0.99 12.95 -12.52
N ALA A 124 2.00 12.18 -12.18
CA ALA A 124 3.08 11.78 -13.07
C ALA A 124 3.35 10.28 -12.89
N ILE A 125 4.20 9.74 -13.77
CA ILE A 125 4.75 8.41 -13.63
C ILE A 125 6.26 8.59 -13.48
N GLU A 126 6.81 8.13 -12.36
CA GLU A 126 8.24 8.07 -12.08
C GLU A 126 8.58 6.61 -11.78
N ARG A 127 9.59 6.04 -12.44
CA ARG A 127 10.00 4.63 -12.23
C ARG A 127 8.88 3.60 -12.43
N LYS A 128 8.01 3.81 -13.42
CA LYS A 128 6.82 2.96 -13.68
C LYS A 128 5.78 2.96 -12.55
N THR A 129 5.97 3.79 -11.53
CA THR A 129 5.05 4.00 -10.41
C THR A 129 4.42 5.38 -10.51
N TRP A 130 3.18 5.51 -10.10
CA TRP A 130 2.53 6.81 -10.06
C TRP A 130 3.12 7.70 -8.97
N SER A 131 3.14 8.99 -9.25
CA SER A 131 3.67 9.98 -8.33
C SER A 131 2.87 11.28 -8.41
N VAL A 132 3.00 12.09 -7.36
CA VAL A 132 2.63 13.51 -7.40
C VAL A 132 3.91 14.31 -7.65
N ARG A 133 3.97 15.00 -8.79
CA ARG A 133 5.11 15.88 -9.11
C ARG A 133 4.90 17.24 -8.44
N LEU A 134 5.72 17.52 -7.43
CA LEU A 134 5.68 18.74 -6.61
C LEU A 134 6.66 19.81 -7.13
N GLY A 135 7.75 19.37 -7.77
CA GLY A 135 8.77 20.19 -8.41
C GLY A 135 9.81 20.78 -7.43
N ALA A 136 10.69 21.62 -7.97
CA ALA A 136 11.79 22.24 -7.24
C ALA A 136 11.37 23.01 -5.97
N PRO A 137 10.24 23.74 -5.93
CA PRO A 137 9.83 24.46 -4.72
C PRO A 137 9.60 23.56 -3.50
N PHE A 138 9.23 22.29 -3.72
CA PHE A 138 9.12 21.32 -2.63
C PHE A 138 10.49 20.88 -2.12
N ALA A 139 11.42 20.55 -3.02
CA ALA A 139 12.79 20.17 -2.64
C ALA A 139 13.48 21.29 -1.85
N GLU A 140 13.35 22.54 -2.31
CA GLU A 140 13.85 23.74 -1.62
C GLU A 140 13.19 23.91 -0.24
N TRP A 141 11.89 23.62 -0.12
CA TRP A 141 11.19 23.68 1.16
C TRP A 141 11.68 22.59 2.13
N ILE A 142 11.91 21.36 1.67
CA ILE A 142 12.49 20.29 2.48
C ILE A 142 13.87 20.71 3.00
N GLU A 143 14.75 21.17 2.11
CA GLU A 143 16.10 21.63 2.47
C GLU A 143 16.05 22.79 3.48
N TYR A 144 15.18 23.78 3.25
CA TYR A 144 15.00 24.93 4.13
C TYR A 144 14.53 24.53 5.55
N GLN A 145 13.67 23.52 5.65
CA GLN A 145 13.22 22.97 6.94
C GLN A 145 14.27 22.06 7.60
N GLY A 146 15.40 21.81 6.94
CA GLY A 146 16.43 20.88 7.40
C GLY A 146 16.00 19.42 7.31
N GLY A 147 15.05 19.11 6.43
CA GLY A 147 14.56 17.75 6.23
C GLY A 147 15.56 16.89 5.46
N GLN A 148 15.50 15.58 5.69
CA GLN A 148 16.35 14.59 5.05
C GLN A 148 15.53 13.35 4.67
N GLY A 149 16.16 12.43 3.92
CA GLY A 149 15.57 11.11 3.71
C GLY A 149 15.29 10.43 5.06
N ARG A 150 14.18 9.68 5.13
CA ARG A 150 13.62 9.01 6.33
C ARG A 150 12.86 9.92 7.31
N ASP A 151 12.72 11.21 7.02
CA ASP A 151 11.69 12.03 7.67
C ASP A 151 10.31 11.70 7.08
N ASP A 152 9.25 12.22 7.69
CA ASP A 152 7.88 11.98 7.24
C ASP A 152 7.25 13.27 6.69
N VAL A 153 6.47 13.16 5.62
CA VAL A 153 5.53 14.19 5.20
C VAL A 153 4.14 13.85 5.74
N MET A 154 3.60 14.75 6.54
CA MET A 154 2.22 14.69 6.99
C MET A 154 1.33 15.34 5.95
N ILE A 155 0.42 14.57 5.37
CA ILE A 155 -0.54 15.00 4.35
C ILE A 155 -1.89 15.23 5.04
N THR A 156 -2.31 16.49 5.16
CA THR A 156 -3.65 16.84 5.66
C THR A 156 -4.56 17.23 4.51
N VAL A 157 -5.70 16.57 4.40
CA VAL A 157 -6.68 16.86 3.35
C VAL A 157 -7.58 18.02 3.76
N ARG A 158 -7.52 19.16 3.04
CA ARG A 158 -8.40 20.31 3.29
C ARG A 158 -9.70 20.22 2.50
N ASP A 159 -9.59 19.92 1.21
CA ASP A 159 -10.73 19.72 0.30
C ASP A 159 -10.30 18.79 -0.84
N ALA A 160 -10.54 17.49 -0.70
CA ALA A 160 -10.17 16.52 -1.74
C ALA A 160 -11.02 16.65 -3.02
N VAL A 161 -12.17 17.34 -2.99
CA VAL A 161 -12.97 17.58 -4.21
C VAL A 161 -12.29 18.62 -5.09
N LYS A 162 -11.79 19.69 -4.48
CA LYS A 162 -11.02 20.73 -5.18
C LYS A 162 -9.55 20.37 -5.37
N GLY A 163 -9.08 19.35 -4.66
CA GLY A 163 -7.67 18.94 -4.67
C GLY A 163 -6.78 19.86 -3.85
N GLU A 164 -7.27 20.33 -2.70
CA GLU A 164 -6.54 21.18 -1.77
C GLU A 164 -5.97 20.35 -0.60
N TYR A 165 -4.66 20.40 -0.44
CA TYR A 165 -3.92 19.64 0.58
C TYR A 165 -2.94 20.56 1.33
N LEU A 166 -2.60 20.16 2.55
CA LEU A 166 -1.55 20.79 3.35
C LEU A 166 -0.49 19.74 3.65
N LEU A 167 0.76 20.03 3.31
CA LEU A 167 1.91 19.20 3.67
C LEU A 167 2.68 19.84 4.82
N ARG A 168 3.13 19.01 5.76
CA ARG A 168 3.99 19.41 6.86
C ARG A 168 5.08 18.38 7.05
N LEU A 169 6.32 18.83 7.14
CA LEU A 169 7.44 17.97 7.47
C LEU A 169 7.37 17.57 8.96
N GLN A 170 7.54 16.28 9.23
CA GLN A 170 7.73 15.71 10.55
C GLN A 170 9.12 15.06 10.57
N PRO A 171 10.10 15.69 11.24
CA PRO A 171 11.40 15.07 11.45
C PRO A 171 11.25 13.77 12.23
N ARG A 172 12.07 12.77 11.89
CA ARG A 172 12.03 11.45 12.54
C ARG A 172 12.20 11.54 14.06
N GLU A 173 13.07 12.43 14.53
CA GLU A 173 13.32 12.64 15.96
C GLU A 173 12.13 13.24 16.72
N ALA A 174 11.22 13.90 16.00
CA ALA A 174 10.02 14.51 16.57
C ALA A 174 8.81 13.56 16.58
N ARG A 175 9.00 12.28 16.22
CA ARG A 175 7.96 11.26 16.23
C ARG A 175 7.63 10.84 17.67
N ASP A 176 6.35 10.84 18.00
CA ASP A 176 5.84 10.20 19.21
C ASP A 176 5.59 8.72 18.91
N GLU A 177 6.64 7.90 19.05
CA GLU A 177 6.59 6.47 18.72
C GLU A 177 5.54 5.70 19.52
N GLU A 178 5.23 6.13 20.75
CA GLU A 178 4.21 5.47 21.57
C GLU A 178 2.81 5.75 21.02
N ALA A 179 2.50 7.02 20.75
CA ALA A 179 1.21 7.41 20.17
C ALA A 179 1.02 6.81 18.76
N ILE A 180 2.08 6.83 17.93
CA ILE A 180 2.07 6.23 16.59
C ILE A 180 1.80 4.73 16.67
N ARG A 181 2.48 4.02 17.58
CA ARG A 181 2.27 2.58 17.77
C ARG A 181 0.83 2.27 18.18
N ASP A 182 0.28 3.03 19.12
CA ASP A 182 -1.12 2.85 19.53
C ASP A 182 -2.08 3.13 18.37
N ARG A 183 -1.77 4.13 17.53
CA ARG A 183 -2.54 4.42 16.32
C ARG A 183 -2.47 3.28 15.29
N ASN A 184 -1.27 2.77 15.03
CA ASN A 184 -1.05 1.65 14.11
C ASN A 184 -1.86 0.41 14.54
N ILE A 185 -1.91 0.13 15.84
CA ILE A 185 -2.73 -0.96 16.39
C ILE A 185 -4.23 -0.72 16.12
N GLN A 186 -4.73 0.51 16.32
CA GLN A 186 -6.13 0.82 16.05
C GLN A 186 -6.49 0.62 14.58
N VAL A 187 -5.64 1.08 13.66
CA VAL A 187 -5.84 0.94 12.21
C VAL A 187 -5.79 -0.54 11.80
N ALA A 188 -4.81 -1.29 12.30
CA ALA A 188 -4.69 -2.73 12.07
C ALA A 188 -5.94 -3.50 12.53
N LEU A 189 -6.45 -3.22 13.73
CA LEU A 189 -7.66 -3.86 14.25
C LEU A 189 -8.91 -3.50 13.44
N ALA A 190 -9.01 -2.25 12.96
CA ALA A 190 -10.09 -1.83 12.08
C ALA A 190 -10.04 -2.55 10.73
N ALA A 191 -8.84 -2.73 10.16
CA ALA A 191 -8.65 -3.49 8.94
C ALA A 191 -9.04 -4.97 9.11
N GLU A 192 -8.64 -5.61 10.21
CA GLU A 192 -9.05 -6.98 10.52
C GLU A 192 -10.58 -7.12 10.64
N ASP A 193 -11.25 -6.18 11.31
CA ASP A 193 -12.72 -6.17 11.42
C ASP A 193 -13.39 -6.06 10.04
N ILE A 194 -12.90 -5.14 9.20
CA ILE A 194 -13.38 -4.97 7.83
C ILE A 194 -13.22 -6.27 7.04
N VAL A 195 -12.00 -6.81 6.96
CA VAL A 195 -11.71 -8.02 6.17
C VAL A 195 -12.50 -9.23 6.71
N THR A 196 -12.63 -9.37 8.03
CA THR A 196 -13.43 -10.44 8.65
C THR A 196 -14.91 -10.32 8.32
N SER A 197 -15.45 -9.10 8.30
CA SER A 197 -16.86 -8.86 7.95
C SER A 197 -17.16 -9.17 6.47
N LEU A 198 -16.21 -8.92 5.57
CA LEU A 198 -16.30 -9.21 4.14
C LEU A 198 -16.08 -10.69 3.82
N ARG A 199 -15.27 -11.39 4.63
CA ARG A 199 -14.90 -12.81 4.45
C ARG A 199 -16.04 -13.81 4.48
N ARG A 200 -17.24 -13.42 4.90
CA ARG A 200 -18.45 -14.24 4.65
C ARG A 200 -18.66 -14.54 3.15
N ALA A 201 -17.87 -13.91 2.26
CA ALA A 201 -17.86 -14.11 0.80
C ALA A 201 -16.55 -14.70 0.20
N GLU A 202 -15.62 -15.29 0.99
CA GLU A 202 -14.39 -16.00 0.52
C GLU A 202 -13.43 -15.24 -0.43
N LYS A 203 -13.55 -13.91 -0.55
CA LYS A 203 -12.74 -13.13 -1.51
C LYS A 203 -11.56 -12.40 -0.85
N VAL A 204 -10.41 -12.38 -1.55
CA VAL A 204 -9.29 -11.46 -1.27
C VAL A 204 -9.79 -10.02 -1.36
N VAL A 205 -9.46 -9.18 -0.37
CA VAL A 205 -9.85 -7.75 -0.38
C VAL A 205 -8.72 -6.93 -0.99
N PRO A 206 -8.90 -6.31 -2.16
CA PRO A 206 -7.85 -5.50 -2.79
C PRO A 206 -7.36 -4.37 -1.89
N SER A 207 -6.07 -4.02 -1.97
CA SER A 207 -5.44 -2.96 -1.14
C SER A 207 -6.18 -1.62 -1.24
N TRP A 208 -6.53 -1.20 -2.45
CA TRP A 208 -7.27 0.03 -2.72
C TRP A 208 -8.70 0.00 -2.16
N GLU A 209 -9.37 -1.15 -2.15
CA GLU A 209 -10.70 -1.30 -1.57
C GLU A 209 -10.62 -1.19 -0.04
N LEU A 210 -9.65 -1.86 0.57
CA LEU A 210 -9.40 -1.78 2.00
C LEU A 210 -9.05 -0.34 2.44
N ALA A 211 -8.21 0.36 1.69
CA ALA A 211 -7.88 1.77 1.94
C ALA A 211 -9.13 2.66 1.97
N ALA A 212 -10.00 2.55 0.95
CA ALA A 212 -11.26 3.29 0.90
C ALA A 212 -12.17 2.97 2.09
N LEU A 213 -12.27 1.70 2.49
CA LEU A 213 -13.07 1.27 3.64
C LEU A 213 -12.52 1.79 4.97
N LEU A 214 -11.20 1.83 5.14
CA LEU A 214 -10.55 2.42 6.32
C LEU A 214 -10.80 3.92 6.40
N ILE A 215 -10.73 4.65 5.28
CA ILE A 215 -11.13 6.05 5.19
C ILE A 215 -12.60 6.21 5.59
N GLY A 216 -13.48 5.34 5.08
CA GLY A 216 -14.91 5.34 5.41
C GLY A 216 -15.21 5.09 6.90
N ARG A 217 -14.40 4.27 7.58
CA ARG A 217 -14.47 4.06 9.04
C ARG A 217 -13.82 5.18 9.84
N GLY A 218 -13.25 6.17 9.18
CA GLY A 218 -12.60 7.31 9.79
C GLY A 218 -11.25 6.98 10.42
N ALA A 219 -10.56 5.93 9.93
CA ALA A 219 -9.28 5.47 10.46
C ALA A 219 -8.12 6.49 10.32
N PHE A 220 -8.35 7.62 9.65
CA PHE A 220 -7.37 8.68 9.44
C PHE A 220 -7.82 10.05 9.98
N TYR A 221 -8.95 10.10 10.71
CA TYR A 221 -9.43 11.30 11.42
C TYR A 221 -8.82 11.40 12.81
N ASP A 222 -7.50 11.48 12.88
CA ASP A 222 -6.74 11.66 14.12
C ASP A 222 -5.54 12.58 13.85
N PRO A 223 -5.17 13.47 14.79
CA PRO A 223 -3.96 14.29 14.65
C PRO A 223 -2.67 13.44 14.54
N VAL A 224 -2.66 12.22 15.07
CA VAL A 224 -1.58 11.25 14.91
C VAL A 224 -1.93 10.33 13.74
N ALA A 225 -1.26 10.52 12.61
CA ALA A 225 -1.40 9.59 11.49
C ALA A 225 -0.69 8.27 11.81
N PRO A 226 -1.22 7.13 11.35
CA PRO A 226 -0.49 5.87 11.38
C PRO A 226 0.74 5.94 10.46
N ASP A 227 1.64 4.99 10.62
CA ASP A 227 2.66 4.70 9.60
C ASP A 227 2.03 4.13 8.32
N ASP A 228 2.87 3.91 7.31
CA ASP A 228 2.55 3.24 6.05
C ASP A 228 1.60 2.05 6.22
N LEU A 229 0.56 1.99 5.39
CA LEU A 229 -0.52 1.03 5.54
C LEU A 229 -0.01 -0.41 5.44
N HIS A 230 0.84 -0.72 4.47
CA HIS A 230 1.36 -2.06 4.25
C HIS A 230 2.23 -2.51 5.42
N MET A 231 3.09 -1.64 5.93
CA MET A 231 3.88 -1.88 7.14
C MET A 231 2.98 -2.10 8.36
N VAL A 232 1.97 -1.25 8.55
CA VAL A 232 1.04 -1.35 9.67
C VAL A 232 0.30 -2.68 9.65
N LEU A 233 -0.25 -3.07 8.50
CA LEU A 233 -0.98 -4.33 8.37
C LEU A 233 -0.05 -5.53 8.53
N HIS A 234 1.14 -5.50 7.95
CA HIS A 234 2.10 -6.60 8.09
C HIS A 234 2.52 -6.82 9.56
N LYS A 235 2.85 -5.74 10.27
CA LYS A 235 3.44 -5.79 11.62
C LYS A 235 2.41 -5.92 12.74
N TYR A 236 1.28 -5.23 12.62
CA TYR A 236 0.29 -5.12 13.71
C TYR A 236 -0.98 -5.92 13.46
N SER A 237 -1.20 -6.48 12.27
CA SER A 237 -2.39 -7.29 11.96
C SER A 237 -2.05 -8.72 11.58
N MET A 238 -3.05 -9.59 11.64
CA MET A 238 -3.02 -10.95 11.07
C MET A 238 -3.27 -10.96 9.55
N LEU A 239 -3.39 -9.80 8.90
CA LEU A 239 -3.62 -9.72 7.46
C LEU A 239 -2.30 -9.90 6.70
N ARG A 240 -2.34 -10.65 5.60
CA ARG A 240 -1.21 -10.87 4.71
C ARG A 240 -1.59 -10.48 3.29
N LEU A 241 -0.66 -9.79 2.65
CA LEU A 241 -0.77 -9.42 1.25
C LEU A 241 -0.55 -10.69 0.42
N GLN A 242 -1.54 -11.03 -0.40
CA GLN A 242 -1.50 -12.17 -1.31
C GLN A 242 -1.24 -11.64 -2.72
N ASP A 243 -0.19 -12.16 -3.36
CA ASP A 243 0.22 -11.89 -4.74
C ASP A 243 0.35 -10.39 -5.09
N GLY A 244 0.59 -9.53 -4.10
CA GLY A 244 0.63 -8.08 -4.28
C GLY A 244 -0.72 -7.42 -4.55
N VAL A 245 -1.82 -8.20 -4.62
CA VAL A 245 -3.14 -7.70 -5.06
C VAL A 245 -4.02 -7.27 -3.89
N GLY A 246 -3.98 -7.99 -2.77
CA GLY A 246 -4.88 -7.69 -1.66
C GLY A 246 -4.67 -8.54 -0.42
N TYR A 247 -5.49 -8.29 0.59
CA TYR A 247 -5.29 -8.80 1.95
C TYR A 247 -6.21 -9.96 2.29
N ILE A 248 -5.63 -10.94 2.97
CA ILE A 248 -6.32 -12.07 3.58
C ILE A 248 -5.91 -12.22 5.05
N LEU A 249 -6.86 -12.59 5.92
CA LEU A 249 -6.57 -12.97 7.30
C LEU A 249 -5.84 -14.32 7.37
N ASP A 250 -4.59 -14.30 7.80
CA ASP A 250 -3.82 -15.49 8.13
C ASP A 250 -3.75 -15.68 9.65
N ALA A 251 -4.63 -16.54 10.16
CA ALA A 251 -4.71 -16.85 11.59
C ALA A 251 -3.48 -17.62 12.14
N ARG A 252 -2.55 -18.05 11.27
CA ARG A 252 -1.35 -18.78 11.68
C ARG A 252 -0.22 -17.85 12.09
N THR A 253 -0.25 -16.58 11.65
CA THR A 253 0.83 -15.64 11.92
C THR A 253 0.51 -14.76 13.14
N PRO A 254 1.39 -14.72 14.17
CA PRO A 254 1.16 -13.92 15.36
C PRO A 254 1.33 -12.42 15.07
N ALA A 255 0.26 -11.64 15.23
CA ALA A 255 0.31 -10.18 15.15
C ALA A 255 0.58 -9.52 16.50
N LEU A 256 1.27 -8.38 16.51
CA LEU A 256 1.50 -7.63 17.76
C LEU A 256 0.19 -7.16 18.42
N ALA A 257 -0.83 -6.77 17.64
CA ALA A 257 -2.14 -6.41 18.19
C ALA A 257 -2.87 -7.63 18.80
N ALA A 258 -2.67 -8.82 18.22
CA ALA A 258 -3.26 -10.05 18.73
C ALA A 258 -2.69 -10.45 20.11
N ASN A 259 -1.40 -10.17 20.35
CA ASN A 259 -0.78 -10.40 21.66
C ASN A 259 -1.36 -9.47 22.74
N ARG A 260 -1.80 -8.25 22.38
CA ARG A 260 -2.46 -7.32 23.33
C ARG A 260 -3.90 -7.77 23.64
N ARG A 261 -4.64 -8.31 22.66
CA ARG A 261 -5.97 -8.93 22.89
C ARG A 261 -5.90 -10.10 23.88
N ARG A 262 -4.83 -10.90 23.85
CA ARG A 262 -4.62 -12.00 24.82
C ARG A 262 -4.24 -11.53 26.23
N ASN A 263 -3.69 -10.33 26.36
CA ASN A 263 -3.20 -9.78 27.63
C ASN A 263 -4.12 -8.71 28.25
N ALA A 264 -5.26 -8.41 27.63
CA ALA A 264 -6.25 -7.49 28.21
C ALA A 264 -7.11 -8.23 29.26
N PRO A 265 -7.30 -7.69 30.47
CA PRO A 265 -8.24 -8.26 31.43
C PRO A 265 -9.66 -8.14 30.87
N ALA A 266 -10.41 -9.25 30.90
CA ALA A 266 -11.79 -9.31 30.45
C ALA A 266 -12.65 -8.33 31.26
N ALA A 267 -13.06 -7.24 30.63
CA ALA A 267 -14.06 -6.32 31.14
C ALA A 267 -15.18 -6.20 30.11
N ASP A 268 -16.35 -6.70 30.53
CA ASP A 268 -17.71 -6.45 30.06
C ASP A 268 -18.03 -6.71 28.59
N ALA A 269 -18.39 -7.97 28.34
CA ALA A 269 -19.33 -8.35 27.31
C ALA A 269 -20.74 -7.87 27.66
N ALA A 270 -21.27 -6.91 26.91
CA ALA A 270 -22.70 -6.71 26.72
C ALA A 270 -22.97 -5.87 25.47
N ASP A 271 -23.98 -6.30 24.70
CA ASP A 271 -24.61 -5.65 23.54
C ASP A 271 -23.87 -5.60 22.20
N SER A 272 -24.10 -6.65 21.41
CA SER A 272 -24.71 -6.48 20.07
C SER A 272 -25.37 -7.79 19.63
N ALA A 273 -26.64 -7.96 20.00
CA ALA A 273 -27.54 -8.89 19.35
C ALA A 273 -28.11 -8.22 18.08
N ASP A 274 -28.48 -9.07 17.13
CA ASP A 274 -29.25 -8.79 15.91
C ASP A 274 -28.46 -8.39 14.65
N ALA A 275 -27.63 -9.33 14.19
CA ALA A 275 -27.25 -9.40 12.79
C ALA A 275 -28.36 -10.14 12.03
N GLY A 276 -29.24 -9.38 11.39
CA GLY A 276 -30.30 -9.88 10.52
C GLY A 276 -29.75 -10.86 9.48
N ASP A 277 -30.23 -12.09 9.64
CA ASP A 277 -30.55 -13.13 8.67
C ASP A 277 -30.53 -12.67 7.19
N TRP A 278 -29.55 -13.18 6.44
CA TRP A 278 -29.52 -13.14 4.98
C TRP A 278 -29.57 -14.58 4.48
N ASP A 279 -30.76 -15.17 4.50
CA ASP A 279 -31.08 -16.32 3.67
C ASP A 279 -31.08 -15.86 2.20
N ASP A 280 -30.22 -16.47 1.38
CA ASP A 280 -30.50 -16.63 -0.05
C ASP A 280 -29.95 -17.98 -0.51
N ASP A 281 -30.85 -18.95 -0.46
CA ASP A 281 -30.88 -20.22 -1.15
C ASP A 281 -31.19 -19.96 -2.63
N LEU A 282 -30.24 -20.17 -3.55
CA LEU A 282 -30.48 -20.52 -4.96
C LEU A 282 -29.24 -21.17 -5.61
N SER A 283 -29.24 -22.51 -5.61
CA SER A 283 -29.00 -23.41 -6.75
C SER A 283 -27.89 -23.11 -7.78
N SER A 284 -26.87 -23.98 -7.74
CA SER A 284 -26.27 -24.75 -8.84
C SER A 284 -26.42 -24.24 -10.29
N MET A 285 -25.29 -23.88 -10.89
CA MET A 285 -25.07 -24.05 -12.32
C MET A 285 -23.64 -24.54 -12.53
N ASP A 286 -23.54 -25.81 -12.95
CA ASP A 286 -22.32 -26.45 -13.44
C ASP A 286 -21.75 -25.67 -14.63
N MET A 287 -20.44 -25.44 -14.59
CA MET A 287 -19.61 -25.09 -15.74
C MET A 287 -18.31 -25.91 -15.61
N ASP A 288 -18.39 -27.14 -16.09
CA ASP A 288 -17.23 -27.93 -16.51
C ASP A 288 -16.59 -27.31 -17.76
N ASP A 289 -15.32 -27.67 -17.97
CA ASP A 289 -14.44 -27.43 -19.12
C ASP A 289 -13.74 -26.07 -19.20
N LEU A 290 -12.64 -25.92 -18.45
CA LEU A 290 -11.43 -25.25 -18.93
C LEU A 290 -10.17 -25.98 -18.43
N GLU A 291 -9.27 -26.19 -19.38
CA GLU A 291 -8.11 -27.08 -19.37
C GLU A 291 -7.03 -26.68 -18.35
N ASP A 292 -6.38 -27.72 -17.81
CA ASP A 292 -5.26 -27.70 -16.88
C ASP A 292 -4.04 -26.92 -17.45
N PRO A 293 -3.68 -25.75 -16.88
CA PRO A 293 -2.54 -24.95 -17.38
C PRO A 293 -1.16 -25.50 -16.97
N LEU A 294 -1.06 -26.68 -16.34
CA LEU A 294 0.19 -27.21 -15.80
C LEU A 294 0.76 -28.42 -16.57
N ALA A 295 0.30 -28.65 -17.80
CA ALA A 295 0.74 -29.78 -18.63
C ALA A 295 2.06 -29.56 -19.42
N TRP A 296 2.93 -28.61 -19.03
CA TRP A 296 4.19 -28.29 -19.74
C TRP A 296 5.46 -28.43 -18.89
N LEU A 297 5.38 -29.04 -17.70
CA LEU A 297 6.56 -29.36 -16.90
C LEU A 297 6.71 -30.88 -16.76
N ASP A 298 7.06 -31.53 -17.86
CA ASP A 298 7.79 -32.79 -17.82
C ASP A 298 8.68 -32.92 -19.06
N ASP A 299 9.89 -33.42 -18.81
CA ASP A 299 10.92 -33.89 -19.74
C ASP A 299 11.67 -32.83 -20.60
N GLU A 300 12.95 -32.58 -20.30
CA GLU A 300 14.05 -33.45 -20.78
C GLU A 300 15.44 -32.87 -20.46
N ASP A 301 16.38 -33.79 -20.20
CA ASP A 301 17.79 -33.61 -19.89
C ASP A 301 18.55 -32.62 -20.80
N LEU A 302 19.30 -31.69 -20.18
CA LEU A 302 20.37 -30.95 -20.85
C LEU A 302 21.74 -31.31 -20.25
N PRO A 303 22.75 -31.58 -21.09
CA PRO A 303 24.02 -32.14 -20.66
C PRO A 303 24.84 -31.12 -19.88
N ALA A 304 25.52 -31.62 -18.84
CA ALA A 304 26.61 -30.95 -18.14
C ALA A 304 27.65 -30.45 -19.16
N ALA A 305 27.57 -29.15 -19.48
CA ALA A 305 28.67 -28.43 -20.08
C ALA A 305 29.58 -27.95 -18.95
N GLU A 306 30.80 -28.48 -18.95
CA GLU A 306 31.94 -28.07 -18.14
C GLU A 306 32.08 -26.54 -18.19
N MET A 307 31.64 -25.85 -17.14
CA MET A 307 31.97 -24.45 -16.89
C MET A 307 33.42 -24.41 -16.42
N SER A 308 34.28 -23.86 -17.28
CA SER A 308 35.69 -23.65 -17.00
C SER A 308 35.88 -22.81 -15.74
N ASP A 309 36.65 -23.34 -14.79
CA ASP A 309 37.45 -22.55 -13.86
C ASP A 309 38.28 -21.54 -14.65
N GLU A 310 37.93 -20.25 -14.59
CA GLU A 310 38.82 -19.07 -14.79
C GLU A 310 37.96 -17.81 -15.05
N ASP A 311 37.52 -17.15 -13.97
CA ASP A 311 37.43 -15.69 -13.84
C ASP A 311 36.89 -15.37 -12.43
N SER A 312 37.77 -15.47 -11.43
CA SER A 312 37.46 -14.99 -10.08
C SER A 312 37.40 -13.47 -10.13
N CYS A 313 36.22 -12.88 -9.93
CA CYS A 313 36.09 -11.44 -9.93
C CYS A 313 36.78 -10.82 -8.70
N PRO A 314 37.23 -9.55 -8.77
CA PRO A 314 37.91 -8.87 -7.66
C PRO A 314 37.10 -8.85 -6.35
N ASP A 315 35.77 -8.84 -6.46
CA ASP A 315 34.86 -8.79 -5.31
C ASP A 315 34.80 -10.14 -4.58
N TYR A 316 34.76 -11.25 -5.33
CA TYR A 316 34.88 -12.60 -4.76
C TYR A 316 36.27 -12.87 -4.17
N GLU A 317 37.34 -12.35 -4.78
CA GLU A 317 38.69 -12.43 -4.20
C GLU A 317 38.79 -11.69 -2.86
N SER A 318 38.15 -10.52 -2.77
CA SER A 318 38.06 -9.71 -1.55
C SER A 318 37.26 -10.43 -0.46
N TYR A 319 36.16 -11.09 -0.82
CA TYR A 319 35.41 -11.96 0.07
C TYR A 319 36.27 -13.12 0.61
N LEU A 320 37.02 -13.81 -0.25
CA LEU A 320 37.91 -14.91 0.17
C LEU A 320 39.05 -14.44 1.08
N GLU A 321 39.53 -13.20 0.91
CA GLU A 321 40.50 -12.58 1.82
C GLU A 321 39.87 -12.29 3.19
N GLY A 322 38.69 -11.66 3.22
CA GLY A 322 37.93 -11.41 4.45
C GLY A 322 37.57 -12.70 5.21
N PHE A 323 37.14 -13.73 4.48
CA PHE A 323 36.83 -15.05 5.02
C PHE A 323 38.05 -15.72 5.67
N ARG A 324 39.21 -15.65 5.03
CA ARG A 324 40.48 -16.17 5.57
C ARG A 324 40.94 -15.42 6.83
N MET A 325 40.62 -14.13 6.94
CA MET A 325 40.95 -13.33 8.13
C MET A 325 39.99 -13.58 9.30
N ALA A 326 38.76 -14.01 9.03
CA ALA A 326 37.72 -14.22 10.03
C ALA A 326 37.78 -15.57 10.78
N ASP A 327 38.66 -16.49 10.36
CA ASP A 327 38.90 -17.80 10.98
C ASP A 327 37.60 -18.60 11.22
N ILE A 328 36.74 -18.64 10.18
CA ILE A 328 35.43 -19.31 10.22
C ILE A 328 35.63 -20.80 9.86
N ASP A 329 35.10 -21.70 10.70
CA ASP A 329 35.20 -23.17 10.55
C ASP A 329 34.31 -23.76 9.44
N GLU A 330 33.56 -22.93 8.70
CA GLU A 330 32.69 -23.34 7.59
C GLU A 330 33.45 -23.32 6.25
N PRO A 331 33.01 -24.08 5.24
CA PRO A 331 33.56 -23.90 3.90
C PRO A 331 33.17 -22.51 3.35
N PRO A 332 34.07 -21.82 2.62
CA PRO A 332 33.72 -20.57 1.95
C PRO A 332 32.59 -20.80 0.93
N LEU A 333 31.83 -19.75 0.66
CA LEU A 333 30.80 -19.77 -0.39
C LEU A 333 31.45 -20.08 -1.74
N SER A 334 30.70 -20.76 -2.62
CA SER A 334 31.10 -20.88 -4.02
C SER A 334 30.98 -19.52 -4.73
N HIS A 335 31.68 -19.34 -5.85
CA HIS A 335 31.63 -18.11 -6.64
C HIS A 335 30.19 -17.76 -7.09
N SER A 336 29.39 -18.77 -7.46
CA SER A 336 27.98 -18.57 -7.82
C SER A 336 27.12 -18.18 -6.62
N ASP A 337 27.33 -18.83 -5.47
CA ASP A 337 26.52 -18.54 -4.27
C ASP A 337 26.85 -17.16 -3.70
N TYR A 338 28.10 -16.72 -3.80
CA TYR A 338 28.52 -15.37 -3.44
C TYR A 338 27.72 -14.33 -4.24
N HIS A 339 27.72 -14.43 -5.58
CA HIS A 339 26.99 -13.47 -6.42
C HIS A 339 25.48 -13.51 -6.25
N LEU A 340 24.89 -14.68 -5.97
CA LEU A 340 23.47 -14.77 -5.66
C LEU A 340 23.11 -14.01 -4.38
N LEU A 341 23.93 -14.14 -3.34
CA LEU A 341 23.71 -13.45 -2.06
C LEU A 341 24.05 -11.96 -2.15
N GLU A 342 25.03 -11.58 -2.97
CA GLU A 342 25.35 -10.20 -3.29
C GLU A 342 24.19 -9.52 -4.03
N ALA A 343 23.64 -10.16 -5.05
CA ALA A 343 22.45 -9.68 -5.76
C ALA A 343 21.22 -9.57 -4.84
N GLU A 344 21.05 -10.51 -3.89
CA GLU A 344 20.00 -10.41 -2.86
C GLU A 344 20.21 -9.17 -1.98
N LEU A 345 21.44 -8.91 -1.53
CA LEU A 345 21.79 -7.74 -0.73
C LEU A 345 21.52 -6.43 -1.50
N GLU A 346 21.96 -6.34 -2.75
CA GLU A 346 21.69 -5.19 -3.63
C GLU A 346 20.20 -4.96 -3.83
N THR A 347 19.43 -6.04 -4.05
CA THR A 347 17.97 -5.95 -4.19
C THR A 347 17.32 -5.40 -2.92
N LEU A 348 17.73 -5.87 -1.75
CA LEU A 348 17.21 -5.37 -0.47
C LEU A 348 17.60 -3.90 -0.24
N LEU A 349 18.82 -3.50 -0.58
CA LEU A 349 19.23 -2.09 -0.47
C LEU A 349 18.47 -1.20 -1.47
N GLY A 350 18.21 -1.70 -2.69
CA GLY A 350 17.37 -1.05 -3.69
C GLY A 350 15.94 -0.86 -3.19
N LEU A 351 15.35 -1.87 -2.54
CA LEU A 351 14.03 -1.75 -1.90
C LEU A 351 14.06 -0.72 -0.76
N GLU A 352 15.10 -0.68 0.06
CA GLU A 352 15.23 0.34 1.11
C GLU A 352 15.30 1.76 0.52
N GLN A 353 16.01 1.94 -0.59
CA GLN A 353 16.11 3.22 -1.29
C GLN A 353 14.79 3.62 -1.95
N GLU A 354 14.08 2.64 -2.52
CA GLU A 354 12.81 2.86 -3.23
C GLU A 354 11.67 3.20 -2.27
N PHE A 355 11.56 2.46 -1.16
CA PHE A 355 10.45 2.60 -0.20
C PHE A 355 10.83 3.43 1.04
N GLY A 356 12.10 3.85 1.16
CA GLY A 356 12.62 4.60 2.31
C GLY A 356 12.79 3.78 3.60
N TYR A 357 12.38 2.52 3.60
CA TYR A 357 12.51 1.59 4.73
C TYR A 357 12.47 0.12 4.26
N LEU A 358 12.92 -0.80 5.12
CA LEU A 358 12.78 -2.25 4.94
C LEU A 358 11.85 -2.84 6.00
N LEU A 359 11.19 -3.95 5.66
CA LEU A 359 10.51 -4.77 6.66
C LEU A 359 11.54 -5.30 7.68
N PRO A 360 11.16 -5.57 8.94
CA PRO A 360 12.12 -5.99 9.98
C PRO A 360 12.93 -7.24 9.62
N GLU A 361 12.32 -8.20 8.93
CA GLU A 361 13.00 -9.42 8.47
C GLU A 361 13.97 -9.12 7.33
N GLN A 362 13.62 -8.21 6.43
CA GLN A 362 14.49 -7.73 5.35
C GLN A 362 15.69 -6.94 5.90
N GLY A 363 15.47 -6.05 6.88
CA GLY A 363 16.55 -5.33 7.54
C GLY A 363 17.51 -6.27 8.27
N LYS A 364 16.97 -7.27 8.98
CA LYS A 364 17.79 -8.32 9.60
C LYS A 364 18.55 -9.14 8.55
N ARG A 365 17.92 -9.42 7.41
CA ARG A 365 18.55 -10.14 6.29
C ARG A 365 19.69 -9.33 5.67
N VAL A 366 19.54 -8.02 5.52
CA VAL A 366 20.62 -7.12 5.11
C VAL A 366 21.79 -7.21 6.09
N ASP A 367 21.55 -7.13 7.40
CA ASP A 367 22.63 -7.25 8.40
C ASP A 367 23.32 -8.63 8.34
N GLU A 368 22.54 -9.71 8.18
CA GLU A 368 23.05 -11.08 8.05
C GLU A 368 23.89 -11.26 6.78
N LEU A 369 23.45 -10.71 5.65
CA LEU A 369 24.16 -10.76 4.37
C LEU A 369 25.42 -9.90 4.39
N ALA A 370 25.36 -8.68 4.94
CA ALA A 370 26.50 -7.78 5.08
C ALA A 370 27.63 -8.42 5.90
N ILE A 371 27.29 -9.03 7.04
CA ILE A 371 28.25 -9.76 7.88
C ILE A 371 28.80 -10.98 7.14
N ARG A 372 27.94 -11.75 6.45
CA ARG A 372 28.34 -12.99 5.78
C ARG A 372 29.22 -12.75 4.56
N LEU A 373 28.99 -11.67 3.82
CA LEU A 373 29.72 -11.32 2.59
C LEU A 373 30.90 -10.38 2.86
N PHE A 374 31.04 -9.85 4.09
CA PHE A 374 32.03 -8.83 4.45
C PHE A 374 31.92 -7.54 3.63
N ILE A 375 30.71 -7.22 3.17
CA ILE A 375 30.40 -6.01 2.40
C ILE A 375 29.85 -4.95 3.35
N ASP A 376 30.33 -3.71 3.24
CA ASP A 376 29.71 -2.57 3.91
C ASP A 376 28.47 -2.13 3.12
N PRO A 377 27.25 -2.22 3.69
CA PRO A 377 26.04 -1.78 2.98
C PRO A 377 26.11 -0.30 2.55
N GLU A 378 26.86 0.53 3.27
CA GLU A 378 27.05 1.94 2.91
C GLU A 378 27.90 2.12 1.64
N SER A 379 28.78 1.17 1.29
CA SER A 379 29.54 1.25 0.03
C SER A 379 28.67 1.01 -1.19
N LEU A 380 27.66 0.12 -1.07
CA LEU A 380 26.67 -0.14 -2.12
C LEU A 380 25.60 0.97 -2.21
N ARG A 381 25.34 1.68 -1.10
CA ARG A 381 24.49 2.88 -1.10
C ARG A 381 25.13 4.10 -1.80
N GLY A 382 26.44 4.06 -2.03
CA GLY A 382 27.22 5.18 -2.57
C GLY A 382 27.62 5.06 -4.05
N ASP A 383 27.37 3.93 -4.72
CA ASP A 383 27.73 3.73 -6.12
C ASP A 383 26.58 4.17 -7.07
N ASP A 384 26.36 5.48 -7.14
CA ASP A 384 25.44 6.16 -8.06
C ASP A 384 25.91 6.10 -9.55
N GLY A 385 26.43 4.96 -10.02
CA GLY A 385 27.21 4.88 -11.26
C GLY A 385 26.79 3.83 -12.29
N VAL A 386 26.22 2.70 -11.89
CA VAL A 386 25.88 1.61 -12.81
C VAL A 386 24.39 1.37 -12.80
N ASN A 387 23.73 2.05 -13.74
CA ASN A 387 22.46 1.63 -14.29
C ASN A 387 22.54 0.10 -14.55
N PRO A 388 21.71 -0.76 -13.95
CA PRO A 388 21.58 -2.15 -14.39
C PRO A 388 20.78 -2.18 -15.71
N SER A 389 21.10 -1.29 -16.65
CA SER A 389 20.65 -1.34 -18.04
C SER A 389 21.62 -2.23 -18.81
N GLY A 390 21.60 -3.52 -18.47
CA GLY A 390 22.32 -4.59 -19.16
C GLY A 390 21.40 -5.74 -19.58
N PHE A 391 20.14 -5.73 -19.18
CA PHE A 391 19.12 -6.59 -19.79
C PHE A 391 18.48 -5.81 -20.93
N ALA A 392 18.58 -6.43 -22.11
CA ALA A 392 18.17 -5.89 -23.38
C ALA A 392 16.73 -5.37 -23.36
N ASP A 393 16.52 -4.31 -24.14
CA ASP A 393 15.23 -3.98 -24.75
C ASP A 393 14.72 -5.20 -25.52
N ASP A 394 13.99 -6.09 -24.85
CA ASP A 394 12.99 -6.93 -25.49
C ASP A 394 11.62 -6.46 -25.00
N ASP A 395 10.94 -5.74 -25.90
CA ASP A 395 9.54 -5.38 -25.83
C ASP A 395 8.67 -6.64 -25.65
N ASP A 396 8.19 -6.96 -24.44
CA ASP A 396 6.83 -7.49 -24.20
C ASP A 396 6.39 -7.73 -22.74
N ASP A 397 7.06 -7.19 -21.72
CA ASP A 397 6.57 -7.34 -20.33
C ASP A 397 5.56 -6.25 -19.95
N THR A 398 4.28 -6.64 -20.05
CA THR A 398 3.07 -5.91 -19.61
C THR A 398 3.23 -5.17 -18.28
N PRO A 399 2.71 -3.94 -18.14
CA PRO A 399 2.69 -3.24 -16.85
C PRO A 399 1.84 -4.02 -15.83
N PHE A 400 2.30 -4.05 -14.57
CA PHE A 400 1.77 -4.72 -13.38
C PHE A 400 0.25 -4.55 -13.08
N TRP A 401 -0.47 -3.75 -13.87
CA TRP A 401 -1.87 -3.40 -13.63
C TRP A 401 -2.84 -3.81 -14.75
N GLN A 402 -2.48 -4.72 -15.64
CA GLN A 402 -3.48 -5.43 -16.43
C GLN A 402 -4.01 -6.63 -15.63
N ASN A 403 -5.22 -6.48 -15.08
CA ASN A 403 -6.12 -7.58 -14.72
C ASN A 403 -7.30 -7.59 -15.71
#